data_AF-A0A9E3AGN1-F1
#
_entry.id   AF-A0A9E3AGN1-F1
#
_cell.length_a   1.000
_cell.length_b   1.000
_cell.length_c   1.000
_cell.angle_alpha   90.00
_cell.angle_beta   90.00
_cell.angle_gamma   90.00
#
_symmetry.space_group_name_H-M   'P 1'
#
loop_
_entity.id
_entity.type
_entity.pdbx_description
1 polymer ?
#
loop_
_entity_poly.entity_id
_entity_poly.type
_entity_poly.pdbx_seq_one_letter_code
_entity_poly.pdbx_strand_id
1 'polypeptide(L)' 'MTEQKKKLLQAKIAAALYTENGRVPTKDEIQKWTKFARVLYTAVLGLHFERQTQKKNKQLPIF' A
#
# COMPACT_ATOMS: atom_id res chain seq x y z
N MET A 1 7.73 6.35 8.99
CA MET A 1 7.23 4.97 9.22
C MET A 1 8.21 4.31 10.18
N THR A 2 7.79 3.74 11.31
CA THR A 2 8.73 3.03 12.19
C THR A 2 9.23 1.76 11.49
N GLU A 3 10.47 1.33 11.77
CA GLU A 3 11.05 0.12 11.16
C GLU A 3 10.17 -1.13 11.36
N GLN A 4 9.47 -1.21 12.50
CA GLN A 4 8.48 -2.25 12.79
C GLN A 4 7.32 -2.26 11.78
N LYS A 5 6.76 -1.09 11.43
CA LYS A 5 5.65 -0.98 10.46
C LYS A 5 6.09 -1.39 9.05
N LYS A 6 7.34 -1.10 8.69
CA LYS A 6 7.92 -1.52 7.40
C LYS A 6 8.08 -3.04 7.33
N LYS A 7 8.63 -3.66 8.38
CA LYS A 7 8.75 -5.13 8.47
C LYS A 7 7.38 -5.82 8.44
N LEU A 8 6.39 -5.27 9.15
CA LEU A 8 5.03 -5.79 9.14
C LEU A 8 4.40 -5.75 7.73
N LEU A 9 4.56 -4.65 7.01
CA LEU A 9 4.06 -4.53 5.64
C LEU A 9 4.71 -5.56 4.71
N GLN A 10 6.03 -5.74 4.81
CA GLN A 10 6.76 -6.74 4.02
C GLN A 10 6.28 -8.17 4.33
N ALA A 11 6.03 -8.50 5.60
CA ALA A 11 5.51 -9.80 5.99
C ALA A 11 4.10 -10.07 5.42
N LYS A 12 3.20 -9.07 5.48
CA LYS A 12 1.86 -9.18 4.90
C LYS A 12 1.90 -9.38 3.39
N ILE A 13 2.78 -8.65 2.70
CA ILE A 13 2.97 -8.79 1.25
C ILE A 13 3.54 -10.17 0.92
N ALA A 14 4.51 -10.67 1.69
CA ALA A 14 5.04 -12.02 1.49
C ALA A 14 3.96 -13.10 1.66
N ALA A 15 3.12 -12.98 2.69
CA ALA A 15 1.99 -13.88 2.89
C ALA A 15 0.98 -13.82 1.73
N ALA A 16 0.63 -12.62 1.27
CA ALA A 16 -0.28 -12.45 0.14
C ALA A 16 0.31 -13.04 -1.16
N LEU A 17 1.59 -12.78 -1.45
CA LEU A 17 2.27 -13.34 -2.62
C LEU A 17 2.35 -14.87 -2.58
N TYR A 18 2.54 -15.45 -1.39
CA TYR A 18 2.50 -16.90 -1.20
C TYR A 18 1.10 -17.46 -1.49
N THR A 19 0.05 -16.85 -0.94
CA THR A 19 -1.33 -17.27 -1.17
C THR A 19 -1.71 -17.23 -2.65
N GLU A 20 -1.33 -16.17 -3.37
CA GLU A 20 -1.68 -16.00 -4.79
C GLU A 20 -0.87 -16.90 -5.72
N ASN A 21 0.44 -17.03 -5.48
CA ASN A 21 1.34 -17.71 -6.41
C ASN A 21 1.66 -19.16 -6.02
N GLY A 22 1.24 -19.61 -4.83
CA GLY A 22 1.50 -20.97 -4.33
C GLY A 22 2.98 -21.28 -4.06
N ARG A 23 3.87 -20.29 -4.07
CA ARG A 23 5.31 -20.46 -3.84
C ARG A 23 5.87 -19.38 -2.91
N VAL A 24 6.96 -19.71 -2.21
CA VAL A 24 7.66 -18.75 -1.36
C VAL A 24 8.22 -17.61 -2.23
N PRO A 25 7.84 -16.35 -1.97
CA PRO A 25 8.32 -15.22 -2.75
C PRO A 25 9.78 -14.87 -2.40
N THR A 26 10.53 -14.38 -3.38
CA THR A 26 11.91 -13.93 -3.16
C THR A 26 11.95 -12.56 -2.47
N LYS A 27 13.12 -12.20 -1.91
CA LYS A 27 13.32 -10.88 -1.28
C LYS A 27 13.05 -9.74 -2.25
N ASP A 28 13.47 -9.88 -3.51
CA ASP A 28 13.30 -8.85 -4.54
C ASP A 28 11.82 -8.68 -4.93
N GLU A 29 11.07 -9.77 -5.00
CA GLU A 29 9.62 -9.74 -5.23
C GLU A 29 8.92 -8.99 -4.10
N ILE A 30 9.22 -9.34 -2.84
CA ILE A 30 8.66 -8.67 -1.67
C ILE A 30 8.99 -7.17 -1.70
N GLN A 31 10.24 -6.80 -2.04
CA GLN A 31 10.65 -5.40 -2.08
C GLN A 31 9.95 -4.63 -3.21
N LYS A 32 9.87 -5.21 -4.40
CA LYS A 32 9.15 -4.64 -5.56
C LYS A 32 7.69 -4.37 -5.19
N TRP A 33 6.98 -5.37 -4.71
CA TRP A 33 5.57 -5.25 -4.34
C TRP A 33 5.35 -4.30 -3.15
N THR A 34 6.28 -4.26 -2.19
CA THR A 34 6.24 -3.26 -1.10
C THR A 34 6.34 -1.84 -1.63
N LYS A 35 7.21 -1.58 -2.61
CA LYS A 35 7.31 -0.26 -3.26
C LYS A 35 6.04 0.07 -4.03
N PHE A 36 5.50 -0.87 -4.80
CA PHE A 36 4.24 -0.69 -5.52
C PHE A 36 3.07 -0.39 -4.60
N ALA A 37 2.91 -1.15 -3.50
CA ALA A 37 1.85 -0.92 -2.53
C ALA A 37 1.90 0.49 -1.92
N ARG A 38 3.11 1.02 -1.66
CA ARG A 38 3.28 2.40 -1.18
C ARG A 38 2.92 3.43 -2.24
N VAL A 39 3.35 3.22 -3.48
CA VAL A 39 3.00 4.11 -4.60
C VAL A 39 1.49 4.12 -4.81
N LEU A 40 0.85 2.96 -4.85
CA LEU A 40 -0.61 2.85 -4.97
C LEU A 40 -1.33 3.47 -3.78
N TYR A 41 -0.82 3.28 -2.55
CA TYR A 41 -1.39 3.90 -1.37
C TYR A 41 -1.32 5.43 -1.45
N THR A 42 -0.21 6.01 -1.90
CA THR A 42 -0.10 7.48 -2.01
C THR A 42 -0.84 8.03 -3.22
N ALA A 43 -0.65 7.43 -4.39
CA ALA A 43 -1.14 7.96 -5.67
C ALA A 43 -2.61 7.63 -5.95
N VAL A 44 -3.13 6.52 -5.43
CA VAL A 44 -4.50 6.07 -5.76
C VAL A 44 -5.39 6.14 -4.53
N LEU A 45 -5.01 5.43 -3.46
CA LEU A 45 -5.84 5.39 -2.25
C LEU A 45 -5.77 6.68 -1.42
N GLY A 46 -4.61 7.35 -1.42
CA GLY A 46 -4.37 8.62 -0.75
C GLY A 46 -5.23 9.69 -1.37
N LEU A 47 -5.18 9.83 -2.69
CA LEU A 47 -6.07 10.72 -3.43
C LEU A 47 -7.55 10.36 -3.23
N HIS A 48 -7.91 9.08 -3.25
CA HIS A 48 -9.30 8.67 -3.00
C HIS A 48 -9.78 9.02 -1.58
N PHE A 49 -8.95 8.78 -0.57
CA PHE A 49 -9.25 9.08 0.83
C PHE A 49 -9.32 10.59 1.08
N GLU A 50 -8.39 11.36 0.51
CA GLU A 50 -8.40 12.82 0.58
C GLU A 50 -9.61 13.41 -0.14
N ARG A 51 -10.01 12.86 -1.29
CA ARG A 51 -11.25 13.25 -1.99
C ARG A 51 -12.49 12.96 -1.14
N GLN A 52 -12.59 11.78 -0.52
CA GLN A 52 -13.71 11.48 0.38
C GLN A 52 -13.74 12.42 1.59
N THR A 53 -12.57 12.74 2.14
CA THR A 53 -12.44 13.63 3.30
C THR A 53 -12.83 15.07 2.94
N GLN A 54 -12.36 15.60 1.82
CA GLN A 54 -12.75 16.92 1.32
C GLN A 54 -14.27 17.00 1.07
N LYS A 55 -14.87 15.97 0.47
CA LYS A 55 -16.34 15.87 0.31
C LYS A 55 -17.09 15.90 1.64
N LYS A 56 -16.64 15.13 2.65
CA LYS A 56 -17.24 15.15 3.99
C LYS A 56 -17.13 16.53 4.65
N ASN A 57 -16.03 17.23 4.42
CA ASN A 57 -15.77 18.55 4.98
C ASN A 57 -16.38 19.70 4.15
N LYS A 58 -17.21 19.42 3.14
CA LYS A 58 -17.80 20.39 2.20
C LYS A 58 -16.75 21.27 1.49
N GLN A 59 -15.52 20.77 1.34
CA GLN A 59 -14.47 21.40 0.56
C GLN A 59 -14.57 20.92 -0.88
N LEU A 60 -14.34 21.82 -1.84
CA LEU A 60 -14.18 21.41 -3.24
C LEU A 60 -12.93 20.52 -3.35
N PRO A 61 -13.04 19.29 -3.87
CA PRO A 61 -11.86 18.45 -4.07
C PRO A 61 -10.99 19.05 -5.16
N ILE A 62 -9.82 19.58 -4.81
CA ILE A 62 -8.92 20.32 -5.72
C ILE A 62 -7.81 19.43 -6.34
N PHE A 63 -7.99 18.11 -6.33
CA PHE A 63 -7.02 17.14 -6.86
C PHE A 63 -7.74 15.98 -7.53
#